data_AF-A0A930A7L1-F1
#
_entry.id   AF-A0A930A7L1-F1
#
_cell.length_a   1.000
_cell.length_b   1.000
_cell.length_c   1.000
_cell.angle_alpha   90.00
_cell.angle_beta   90.00
_cell.angle_gamma   90.00
#
_symmetry.space_group_name_H-M   'P 1'
#
loop_
_entity.id
_entity.type
_entity.pdbx_description
1 polymer ?
#
loop_
_entity_poly.entity_id
_entity_poly.type
_entity_poly.pdbx_seq_one_letter_code
_entity_poly.pdbx_strand_id
1 'polypeptide(L)'
;VTVLGVTTYGKGTVQVSRVFKDGSALKYTTSKWTSPNDVWVNGVGITPDVEVKLHEVMYTSLPKMNDTDRYAYDSVGEPVKFAQLCLDYLGYNVGRTDGYFSSQTEAALRQFETDKGITAGGVLDKETFSTLYSAVVLDWNTTKTHDVQLQKAQEVLNG
;
A
#
# COMPACT_ATOMS: atom_id res chain seq x y z
N VAL A 1 -25.57 7.27 -8.33
CA VAL A 1 -24.60 6.94 -7.26
C VAL A 1 -23.29 7.59 -7.65
N THR A 2 -22.60 8.21 -6.71
CA THR A 2 -21.26 8.79 -6.93
C THR A 2 -20.21 7.78 -6.50
N VAL A 3 -19.18 7.57 -7.31
CA VAL A 3 -18.05 6.68 -7.06
C VAL A 3 -16.84 7.51 -6.65
N LEU A 4 -16.20 7.16 -5.52
CA LEU A 4 -15.03 7.86 -5.00
C LEU A 4 -13.83 6.90 -4.87
N GLY A 5 -12.63 7.44 -4.95
CA GLY A 5 -11.38 6.73 -4.66
C GLY A 5 -10.42 6.74 -5.84
N VAL A 6 -9.91 5.57 -6.24
CA VAL A 6 -9.00 5.41 -7.38
C VAL A 6 -9.59 4.42 -8.39
N THR A 7 -9.14 4.50 -9.64
CA THR A 7 -9.58 3.58 -10.70
C THR A 7 -9.36 2.12 -10.27
N THR A 8 -10.41 1.30 -10.40
CA THR A 8 -10.33 -0.12 -10.03
C THR A 8 -9.50 -0.93 -11.02
N TYR A 9 -9.13 -2.16 -10.66
CA TYR A 9 -8.27 -3.02 -11.49
C TYR A 9 -8.80 -3.32 -12.90
N GLY A 10 -10.12 -3.37 -13.10
CA GLY A 10 -10.69 -3.62 -14.43
C GLY A 10 -10.69 -5.07 -14.86
N LYS A 11 -11.17 -5.98 -14.01
CA LYS A 11 -11.45 -7.36 -14.44
C LYS A 11 -12.84 -7.45 -15.07
N GLY A 12 -12.92 -7.40 -16.40
CA GLY A 12 -14.18 -7.39 -17.17
C GLY A 12 -14.56 -8.75 -17.79
N THR A 13 -14.02 -9.86 -17.30
CA THR A 13 -14.15 -11.19 -17.93
C THR A 13 -14.52 -12.28 -16.91
N VAL A 14 -15.25 -13.29 -17.39
CA VAL A 14 -15.64 -14.48 -16.64
C VAL A 14 -14.84 -15.67 -17.15
N GLN A 15 -14.23 -16.42 -16.23
CA GLN A 15 -13.49 -17.65 -16.54
C GLN A 15 -14.19 -18.86 -15.96
N VAL A 16 -14.13 -19.98 -16.69
CA VAL A 16 -14.53 -21.30 -16.21
C VAL A 16 -13.33 -22.25 -16.24
N SER A 17 -13.31 -23.21 -15.33
CA SER A 17 -12.31 -24.26 -15.30
C SER A 17 -12.92 -25.58 -15.74
N ARG A 18 -12.30 -26.25 -16.71
CA ARG A 18 -12.60 -27.63 -17.08
C ARG A 18 -11.48 -28.53 -16.56
N VAL A 19 -11.81 -29.38 -15.60
CA VAL A 19 -10.89 -30.39 -15.07
C VAL A 19 -10.94 -31.63 -15.95
N PHE A 20 -9.79 -32.20 -16.27
CA PHE A 20 -9.63 -33.43 -17.05
C PHE A 20 -9.40 -34.63 -16.15
N LYS A 21 -9.52 -35.84 -16.72
CA LYS A 21 -9.42 -37.10 -15.95
C LYS A 21 -8.04 -37.34 -15.35
N ASP A 22 -7.00 -36.76 -15.93
CA ASP A 22 -5.62 -36.83 -15.45
C ASP A 22 -5.31 -35.83 -14.32
N GLY A 23 -6.33 -35.07 -13.86
CA GLY A 23 -6.18 -34.06 -12.82
C GLY A 23 -5.71 -32.70 -13.33
N SER A 24 -5.36 -32.57 -14.62
CA SER A 24 -5.08 -31.26 -15.23
C SER A 24 -6.36 -30.43 -15.38
N ALA A 25 -6.23 -29.11 -15.54
CA ALA A 25 -7.37 -28.23 -15.76
C ALA A 25 -7.07 -27.16 -16.80
N LEU A 26 -8.05 -26.90 -17.69
CA LEU A 26 -8.05 -25.75 -18.59
C LEU A 26 -8.96 -24.66 -18.03
N LYS A 27 -8.37 -23.51 -17.69
CA LYS A 27 -9.11 -22.30 -17.34
C LYS A 27 -9.17 -21.40 -18.57
N TYR A 28 -10.38 -21.05 -19.00
CA TYR A 28 -10.59 -20.24 -20.20
C TYR A 28 -11.71 -19.22 -19.99
N THR A 29 -11.60 -18.09 -20.68
CA THR A 29 -12.60 -17.02 -20.65
C THR A 29 -13.78 -17.42 -21.52
N THR A 30 -15.00 -17.32 -20.98
CA THR A 30 -16.24 -17.64 -21.70
C THR A 30 -17.08 -16.42 -22.02
N SER A 31 -16.91 -15.35 -21.24
CA SER A 31 -17.76 -14.16 -21.36
C SER A 31 -17.04 -12.89 -20.94
N LYS A 32 -17.52 -11.77 -21.47
CA LYS A 32 -17.28 -10.43 -20.95
C LYS A 32 -18.51 -9.95 -20.19
N TRP A 33 -18.32 -9.11 -19.17
CA TRP A 33 -19.43 -8.39 -18.55
C TRP A 33 -19.23 -6.89 -18.78
N THR A 34 -20.33 -6.17 -18.96
CA THR A 34 -20.35 -4.72 -19.20
C THR A 34 -21.10 -4.00 -18.07
N SER A 35 -20.83 -2.71 -17.91
CA SER A 35 -21.65 -1.85 -17.07
C SER A 35 -23.07 -1.67 -17.65
N PRO A 36 -24.03 -1.09 -16.91
CA PRO A 36 -25.37 -0.78 -17.44
C PRO A 36 -25.38 0.13 -18.68
N ASN A 37 -24.29 0.87 -18.91
CA ASN A 37 -24.12 1.75 -20.08
C ASN A 37 -23.27 1.08 -21.17
N ASP A 38 -23.22 -0.25 -21.19
CA ASP A 38 -22.47 -1.08 -22.14
C ASP A 38 -20.95 -0.84 -22.19
N VAL A 39 -20.38 -0.28 -21.12
CA VAL A 39 -18.92 -0.09 -21.02
C VAL A 39 -18.26 -1.40 -20.58
N TRP A 40 -17.32 -1.89 -21.38
CA TRP A 40 -16.49 -3.04 -21.01
C TRP A 40 -15.27 -2.59 -20.21
N VAL A 41 -15.23 -2.94 -18.92
CA VAL A 41 -14.21 -2.43 -17.99
C VAL A 41 -12.87 -3.17 -18.05
N ASN A 42 -12.69 -4.15 -18.95
CA ASN A 42 -11.53 -5.03 -18.92
C ASN A 42 -10.22 -4.31 -19.27
N GLY A 43 -9.26 -4.32 -18.36
CA GLY A 43 -7.98 -3.60 -18.49
C GLY A 43 -8.09 -2.08 -18.31
N VAL A 44 -9.30 -1.57 -18.06
CA VAL A 44 -9.58 -0.14 -17.89
C VAL A 44 -9.94 0.18 -16.43
N GLY A 45 -10.83 -0.61 -15.83
CA GLY A 45 -11.37 -0.31 -14.51
C GLY A 45 -12.65 0.50 -14.55
N ILE A 46 -13.12 0.84 -13.35
CA ILE A 46 -14.15 1.84 -13.12
C ILE A 46 -13.43 3.10 -12.65
N THR A 47 -13.49 4.16 -13.46
CA THR A 47 -12.97 5.49 -13.09
C THR A 47 -13.91 6.12 -12.07
N PRO A 48 -13.40 6.64 -10.94
CA PRO A 48 -14.23 7.32 -9.95
C PRO A 48 -14.73 8.67 -10.48
N ASP A 49 -15.90 9.11 -10.03
CA ASP A 49 -16.41 10.45 -10.28
C ASP A 49 -15.60 11.51 -9.51
N VAL A 50 -15.08 11.12 -8.34
CA VAL A 50 -14.18 11.95 -7.52
C VAL A 50 -12.93 11.14 -7.19
N GLU A 51 -11.80 11.53 -7.77
CA GLU A 51 -10.51 10.92 -7.46
C GLU A 51 -10.01 11.36 -6.08
N VAL A 52 -9.71 10.39 -5.21
CA VAL A 52 -9.15 10.62 -3.87
C VAL A 52 -8.12 9.52 -3.64
N LYS A 53 -6.86 9.90 -3.40
CA LYS A 53 -5.77 8.97 -3.11
C LYS A 53 -5.51 8.92 -1.62
N LEU A 54 -5.28 7.71 -1.10
CA LEU A 54 -4.67 7.52 0.21
C LEU A 54 -3.16 7.80 0.12
N HIS A 55 -2.50 7.77 1.28
CA HIS A 55 -1.04 7.81 1.34
C HIS A 55 -0.41 6.65 0.54
N GLU A 56 0.76 6.88 -0.09
CA GLU A 56 1.41 5.90 -0.99
C GLU A 56 1.70 4.56 -0.31
N VAL A 57 1.94 4.56 1.01
CA VAL A 57 2.13 3.34 1.80
C VAL A 57 0.95 2.35 1.67
N MET A 58 -0.27 2.84 1.44
CA MET A 58 -1.48 2.01 1.29
C MET A 58 -1.56 1.29 -0.06
N TYR A 59 -0.75 1.71 -1.03
CA TYR A 59 -0.67 1.09 -2.36
C TYR A 59 0.64 0.33 -2.57
N THR A 60 1.54 0.37 -1.60
CA THR A 60 2.87 -0.22 -1.72
C THR A 60 2.86 -1.66 -1.22
N SER A 61 3.32 -2.59 -2.04
CA SER A 61 3.50 -3.99 -1.62
C SER A 61 4.57 -4.08 -0.56
N LEU A 62 4.33 -4.85 0.51
CA LEU A 62 5.34 -5.12 1.54
C LEU A 62 6.56 -5.84 0.91
N PRO A 63 7.75 -5.22 0.87
CA PRO A 63 8.93 -5.87 0.33
C PRO A 63 9.39 -7.01 1.25
N LYS A 64 10.07 -8.00 0.66
CA LYS A 64 10.70 -9.06 1.43
C LYS A 64 11.96 -8.53 2.11
N MET A 65 12.17 -8.93 3.35
CA MET A 65 13.37 -8.64 4.12
C MET A 65 13.82 -9.92 4.85
N ASN A 66 15.07 -10.32 4.64
CA ASN A 66 15.67 -11.49 5.29
C ASN A 66 16.23 -11.12 6.67
N ASP A 67 16.45 -12.14 7.51
CA ASP A 67 16.94 -11.94 8.89
C ASP A 67 18.32 -11.27 8.94
N THR A 68 19.13 -11.43 7.90
CA THR A 68 20.48 -10.88 7.78
C THR A 68 20.53 -9.49 7.13
N ASP A 69 19.42 -9.01 6.55
CA ASP A 69 19.40 -7.74 5.85
C ASP A 69 19.50 -6.58 6.84
N ARG A 70 20.39 -5.62 6.55
CA ARG A 70 20.59 -4.41 7.35
C ARG A 70 20.80 -3.25 6.39
N TYR A 71 20.03 -2.18 6.58
CA TYR A 71 20.18 -0.94 5.81
C TYR A 71 20.48 0.21 6.77
N ALA A 72 21.51 0.99 6.50
CA ALA A 72 21.92 2.14 7.28
C ALA A 72 22.21 3.31 6.35
N TYR A 73 22.72 4.41 6.89
CA TYR A 73 23.18 5.56 6.09
C TYR A 73 23.95 5.12 4.84
N ASP A 74 23.63 5.75 3.71
CA ASP A 74 24.20 5.50 2.38
C ASP A 74 23.82 4.15 1.72
N SER A 75 22.86 3.41 2.30
CA SER A 75 22.28 2.22 1.68
C SER A 75 21.13 2.56 0.73
N VAL A 76 20.84 1.67 -0.22
CA VAL A 76 19.67 1.76 -1.12
C VAL A 76 18.92 0.44 -1.14
N GLY A 77 17.59 0.48 -1.11
CA GLY A 77 16.78 -0.72 -1.35
C GLY A 77 15.27 -0.51 -1.21
N GLU A 78 14.51 -1.48 -1.71
CA GLU A 78 13.05 -1.49 -1.57
C GLU A 78 12.58 -1.47 -0.09
N PRO A 79 13.22 -2.19 0.87
CA PRO A 79 12.88 -2.05 2.28
C PRO A 79 13.09 -0.63 2.82
N VAL A 80 14.12 0.07 2.33
CA VAL A 80 14.37 1.48 2.70
C VAL A 80 13.25 2.36 2.18
N LYS A 81 12.84 2.18 0.92
CA LYS A 81 11.72 2.93 0.32
C LYS A 81 10.45 2.71 1.14
N PHE A 82 10.13 1.46 1.46
CA PHE A 82 8.95 1.14 2.25
C PHE A 82 9.02 1.74 3.66
N ALA A 83 10.18 1.66 4.33
CA ALA A 83 10.38 2.28 5.63
C ALA A 83 10.21 3.81 5.59
N GLN A 84 10.70 4.48 4.55
CA GLN A 84 10.49 5.92 4.34
C GLN A 84 9.01 6.26 4.22
N LEU A 85 8.25 5.49 3.43
CA LEU A 85 6.81 5.68 3.28
C LEU A 85 6.05 5.44 4.59
N CYS A 86 6.45 4.44 5.38
CA CYS A 86 5.88 4.20 6.71
C CYS A 86 6.17 5.35 7.66
N LEU A 87 7.42 5.82 7.72
CA LEU A 87 7.84 6.92 8.57
C LEU A 87 7.10 8.21 8.19
N ASP A 88 7.03 8.54 6.90
CA ASP A 88 6.30 9.71 6.40
C ASP A 88 4.81 9.66 6.77
N TYR A 89 4.16 8.50 6.55
CA TYR A 89 2.77 8.27 6.95
C TYR A 89 2.55 8.47 8.45
N LEU A 90 3.47 8.00 9.28
CA LEU A 90 3.41 8.13 10.73
C LEU A 90 3.83 9.52 11.23
N GLY A 91 4.16 10.46 10.34
CA GLY A 91 4.47 11.86 10.65
C GLY A 91 5.94 12.16 10.92
N TYR A 92 6.86 11.24 10.63
CA TYR A 92 8.30 11.46 10.75
C TYR A 92 8.86 12.06 9.46
N ASN A 93 9.68 13.11 9.59
CA ASN A 93 10.24 13.81 8.44
C ASN A 93 11.47 13.08 7.85
N VAL A 94 11.25 12.28 6.81
CA VAL A 94 12.30 11.52 6.12
C VAL A 94 13.01 12.29 5.00
N GLY A 95 12.43 13.39 4.53
CA GLY A 95 12.94 14.22 3.42
C GLY A 95 12.91 13.59 2.02
N ARG A 96 12.77 12.26 1.93
CA ARG A 96 12.69 11.49 0.67
C ARG A 96 12.03 10.13 0.88
N THR A 97 11.47 9.59 -0.20
CA THR A 97 10.75 8.31 -0.25
C THR A 97 11.17 7.45 -1.45
N ASP A 98 12.42 7.61 -1.91
CA ASP A 98 12.95 6.98 -3.12
C ASP A 98 13.80 5.73 -2.86
N GLY A 99 13.98 5.35 -1.59
CA GLY A 99 14.73 4.18 -1.18
C GLY A 99 16.22 4.42 -0.92
N TYR A 100 16.73 5.65 -1.02
CA TYR A 100 18.08 5.98 -0.55
C TYR A 100 18.06 6.41 0.92
N PHE A 101 18.85 5.72 1.74
CA PHE A 101 18.93 5.92 3.18
C PHE A 101 19.80 7.14 3.53
N SER A 102 19.19 8.31 3.45
CA SER A 102 19.85 9.58 3.78
C SER A 102 20.05 9.77 5.29
N SER A 103 20.85 10.77 5.67
CA SER A 103 21.00 11.19 7.08
C SER A 103 19.66 11.61 7.71
N GLN A 104 18.76 12.18 6.92
CA GLN A 104 17.43 12.55 7.38
C GLN A 104 16.53 11.32 7.60
N THR A 105 16.63 10.31 6.74
CA THR A 105 15.99 9.00 6.95
C THR A 105 16.53 8.32 8.22
N GLU A 106 17.84 8.37 8.46
CA GLU A 106 18.44 7.85 9.69
C GLU A 106 17.92 8.56 10.95
N ALA A 107 17.85 9.90 10.92
CA ALA A 107 17.31 10.68 12.03
C ALA A 107 15.83 10.34 12.30
N ALA A 108 15.02 10.24 11.26
CA ALA A 108 13.61 9.84 11.37
C ALA A 108 13.46 8.42 11.94
N LEU A 109 14.29 7.47 11.48
CA LEU A 109 14.27 6.10 12.00
C LEU A 109 14.67 6.05 13.48
N ARG A 110 15.72 6.77 13.89
CA ARG A 110 16.15 6.85 15.30
C ARG A 110 15.07 7.44 16.20
N GLN A 111 14.34 8.45 15.70
CA GLN A 111 13.22 9.03 16.44
C GLN A 111 12.11 7.99 16.61
N PHE A 112 11.72 7.31 15.54
CA PHE A 112 10.73 6.23 15.60
C PHE A 112 11.17 5.09 16.55
N GLU A 113 12.43 4.68 16.48
CA GLU A 113 13.00 3.65 17.35
C GLU A 113 12.86 4.05 18.83
N THR A 114 13.20 5.31 19.14
CA THR A 114 13.06 5.89 20.48
C THR A 114 11.59 5.91 20.94
N ASP A 115 10.68 6.36 20.07
CA ASP A 115 9.25 6.48 20.38
C ASP A 115 8.57 5.10 20.59
N LYS A 116 9.13 4.04 20.00
CA LYS A 116 8.68 2.65 20.17
C LYS A 116 9.44 1.88 21.24
N GLY A 117 10.44 2.49 21.89
CA GLY A 117 11.24 1.84 22.93
C GLY A 117 12.12 0.69 22.41
N ILE A 118 12.47 0.69 21.13
CA ILE A 118 13.47 -0.21 20.55
C ILE A 118 14.85 0.47 20.58
N THR A 119 15.93 -0.32 20.47
CA THR A 119 17.29 0.23 20.52
C THR A 119 17.51 1.18 19.35
N ALA A 120 17.78 2.47 19.63
CA ALA A 120 17.94 3.52 18.62
C ALA A 120 19.28 3.41 17.86
N GLY A 121 19.41 2.39 17.01
CA GLY A 121 20.61 2.11 16.22
C GLY A 121 20.70 2.95 14.94
N GLY A 122 19.58 3.43 14.41
CA GLY A 122 19.51 4.04 13.07
C GLY A 122 19.80 3.04 11.96
N VAL A 123 19.59 1.75 12.22
CA VAL A 123 19.81 0.67 11.26
C VAL A 123 18.47 -0.04 11.06
N LEU A 124 17.97 0.00 9.83
CA LEU A 124 16.77 -0.73 9.47
C LEU A 124 17.10 -2.23 9.37
N ASP A 125 16.66 -2.96 10.37
CA ASP A 125 16.66 -4.42 10.43
C ASP A 125 15.24 -4.99 10.43
N LYS A 126 15.12 -6.32 10.47
CA LYS A 126 13.82 -6.99 10.39
C LYS A 126 12.89 -6.63 11.56
N GLU A 127 13.44 -6.46 12.76
CA GLU A 127 12.66 -6.10 13.95
C GLU A 127 12.07 -4.70 13.81
N THR A 128 12.92 -3.73 13.45
CA THR A 128 12.54 -2.34 13.22
C THR A 128 11.55 -2.23 12.07
N PHE A 129 11.80 -2.95 10.97
CA PHE A 129 10.92 -3.00 9.79
C PHE A 129 9.53 -3.57 10.12
N SER A 130 9.47 -4.68 10.87
CA SER A 130 8.21 -5.27 11.34
C SER A 130 7.45 -4.33 12.28
N THR A 131 8.17 -3.60 13.14
CA THR A 131 7.60 -2.63 14.06
C THR A 131 7.01 -1.43 13.32
N LEU A 132 7.70 -0.91 12.29
CA LEU A 132 7.20 0.13 11.39
C LEU A 132 5.90 -0.29 10.71
N TYR A 133 5.92 -1.46 10.06
CA TYR A 133 4.73 -2.00 9.38
C TYR A 133 3.56 -2.15 10.35
N SER A 134 3.80 -2.74 11.52
CA SER A 134 2.77 -2.93 12.55
C SER A 134 2.21 -1.60 13.06
N ALA A 135 3.04 -0.56 13.19
CA ALA A 135 2.60 0.77 13.59
C ALA A 135 1.68 1.41 12.55
N VAL A 136 2.00 1.29 11.25
CA VAL A 136 1.12 1.75 10.15
C VAL A 136 -0.21 1.00 10.17
N VAL A 137 -0.19 -0.34 10.31
CA VAL A 137 -1.41 -1.16 10.36
C VAL A 137 -2.26 -0.78 11.57
N LEU A 138 -1.66 -0.61 12.75
CA LEU A 138 -2.38 -0.21 13.96
C LEU A 138 -3.06 1.15 13.74
N ASP A 139 -2.28 2.14 13.31
CA ASP A 139 -2.77 3.49 13.09
C ASP A 139 -3.90 3.54 12.04
N TRP A 140 -3.77 2.84 10.92
CA TRP A 140 -4.84 2.74 9.92
C TRP A 140 -6.17 2.20 10.49
N ASN A 141 -6.08 1.24 11.42
CA ASN A 141 -7.27 0.64 12.01
C ASN A 141 -7.90 1.52 13.11
N THR A 142 -7.08 2.29 13.84
CA THR A 142 -7.52 3.10 14.98
C THR A 142 -7.85 4.55 14.63
N THR A 143 -7.13 5.14 13.67
CA THR A 143 -7.15 6.58 13.38
C THR A 143 -8.00 6.85 12.13
N LYS A 144 -9.31 7.06 12.31
CA LYS A 144 -10.25 7.26 11.20
C LYS A 144 -9.97 8.50 10.35
N THR A 145 -9.21 9.45 10.87
CA THR A 145 -8.80 10.66 10.15
C THR A 145 -7.80 10.40 9.03
N HIS A 146 -7.17 9.22 8.95
CA HIS A 146 -6.29 8.88 7.83
C HIS A 146 -7.02 8.28 6.63
N ASP A 147 -8.28 7.84 6.81
CA ASP A 147 -9.12 7.39 5.70
C ASP A 147 -9.78 8.60 5.01
N VAL A 148 -8.99 9.30 4.20
CA VAL A 148 -9.44 10.47 3.44
C VAL A 148 -10.48 10.10 2.37
N GLN A 149 -10.50 8.85 1.91
CA GLN A 149 -11.52 8.37 0.97
C GLN A 149 -12.88 8.25 1.67
N LEU A 150 -12.93 7.67 2.86
CA LEU A 150 -14.15 7.60 3.67
C LEU A 150 -14.65 8.98 4.07
N GLN A 151 -13.77 9.87 4.52
CA GLN A 151 -14.14 11.26 4.86
C GLN A 151 -14.77 11.96 3.66
N LYS A 152 -14.16 11.85 2.47
CA LYS A 152 -14.73 12.44 1.26
C LYS A 152 -16.09 11.83 0.91
N ALA A 153 -16.26 10.52 1.10
CA ALA A 153 -17.56 9.89 0.87
C ALA A 153 -18.63 10.42 1.84
N GLN A 154 -18.30 10.62 3.11
CA GLN A 154 -19.20 11.21 4.10
C GLN A 154 -19.56 12.66 3.77
N GLU A 155 -18.60 13.46 3.32
CA GLU A 155 -18.85 14.83 2.85
C GLU A 155 -19.84 14.86 1.68
N VAL A 156 -19.63 14.00 0.66
CA VAL A 156 -20.49 13.93 -0.53
C VAL A 156 -21.89 13.40 -0.22
N LEU A 157 -22.05 12.57 0.81
CA LEU A 157 -23.36 12.09 1.25
C LEU A 157 -24.16 13.13 2.04
N ASN A 158 -23.47 14.02 2.77
CA ASN A 158 -24.09 14.99 3.68
C ASN A 158 -24.25 16.40 3.08
N GLY A 159 -23.67 16.66 1.91
CA GLY A 159 -23.80 17.91 1.15
C GLY A 159 -24.79 17.77 -0.01
#